data_AF-A6X8Z8-F1
#
_entry.id   AF-A6X8Z8-F1
#
_cell.length_a   1.000
_cell.length_b   1.000
_cell.length_c   1.000
_cell.angle_alpha   90.00
_cell.angle_beta   90.00
_cell.angle_gamma   90.00
#
_symmetry.space_group_name_H-M   'P 1'
#
loop_
_entity.id
_entity.type
_entity.pdbx_description
1 polymer ?
#
loop_
_entity_poly.entity_id
_entity_poly.type
_entity_poly.pdbx_seq_one_letter_code
_entity_poly.pdbx_strand_id
1 'polypeptide(L)' 'MKISRPKPDVGKYTMIFHTRDKGNEVNMGRMKLLQQMSRVWKTDGLSSCSYRLLSVEHNPLYANITVDFWTAA' A
#
# COMPACT_ATOMS: atom_id res chain seq x y z
N MET A 1 -20.16 1.09 2.60
CA MET A 1 -19.00 0.79 3.47
C MET A 1 -19.05 1.71 4.67
N LYS A 2 -18.98 1.18 5.90
CA LYS A 2 -18.91 2.00 7.13
C LYS A 2 -17.50 1.89 7.68
N ILE A 3 -16.83 3.03 7.88
CA ILE A 3 -15.51 3.06 8.50
C ILE A 3 -15.70 2.91 10.01
N SER A 4 -15.13 1.87 10.59
CA SER A 4 -15.04 1.69 12.04
C SER A 4 -13.70 2.26 12.53
N ARG A 5 -13.72 3.00 13.64
CA ARG A 5 -12.52 3.54 14.27
C ARG A 5 -12.56 3.30 15.77
N PRO A 6 -11.45 2.92 16.41
CA PRO A 6 -11.36 2.91 17.87
C PRO A 6 -11.49 4.32 18.43
N LYS A 7 -11.74 4.43 19.73
CA LYS A 7 -11.79 5.74 20.39
C LYS A 7 -10.41 6.44 20.28
N PRO A 8 -10.37 7.78 20.10
CA PRO A 8 -9.11 8.50 19.88
C PRO A 8 -8.07 8.42 21.00
N ASP A 9 -8.51 8.16 22.23
CA ASP A 9 -7.66 7.92 23.41
C ASP A 9 -6.89 6.59 23.31
N VAL A 10 -7.47 5.58 22.64
CA VAL A 10 -6.87 4.25 22.43
C VAL A 10 -6.13 4.16 21.09
N GLY A 11 -6.65 4.80 20.03
CA GLY A 11 -6.15 4.68 18.67
C GLY A 11 -4.89 5.51 18.32
N LYS A 12 -4.07 5.86 19.31
CA LYS A 12 -2.86 6.67 19.11
C LYS A 12 -1.73 5.81 18.57
N TYR A 13 -0.94 6.36 17.65
CA TYR A 13 0.27 5.71 17.12
C TYR A 13 1.41 6.72 17.02
N THR A 14 2.64 6.24 17.09
CA THR A 14 3.85 7.05 16.92
C THR A 14 4.51 6.67 15.61
N MET A 15 4.70 7.64 14.72
CA MET A 15 5.43 7.44 13.47
C MET A 15 6.93 7.37 13.77
N ILE A 16 7.62 6.34 13.24
CA ILE A 16 9.07 6.26 13.31
C ILE A 16 9.64 7.14 12.21
N PHE A 17 10.37 8.19 12.60
CA PHE A 17 10.94 9.16 11.66
C PHE A 17 11.87 8.48 10.64
N HIS A 18 11.68 8.80 9.37
CA HIS A 18 12.49 8.33 8.26
C HIS A 18 12.65 9.46 7.23
N THR A 19 13.76 9.44 6.48
CA THR A 19 13.85 10.23 5.25
C THR A 19 12.80 9.73 4.28
N ARG A 20 12.09 10.65 3.61
CA ARG A 20 10.99 10.25 2.73
C ARG A 20 11.48 9.32 1.63
N ASP A 21 10.82 8.17 1.48
CA ASP A 21 11.19 7.19 0.48
C ASP A 21 11.02 7.75 -0.94
N LYS A 22 11.93 7.35 -1.83
CA LYS A 22 11.82 7.63 -3.27
C LYS A 22 10.54 6.98 -3.81
N GLY A 23 9.67 7.76 -4.44
CA GLY A 23 8.36 7.30 -4.91
C GLY A 23 7.20 7.52 -3.94
N ASN A 24 7.45 8.02 -2.72
CA ASN A 24 6.42 8.42 -1.75
C ASN A 24 6.33 9.96 -1.61
N GLU A 25 6.48 10.67 -2.71
CA GLU A 25 6.40 12.13 -2.73
C GLU A 25 4.98 12.65 -2.43
N VAL A 26 4.84 13.96 -2.17
CA VAL A 26 3.51 14.54 -1.94
C VAL A 26 2.74 14.41 -3.26
N ASN A 27 1.64 13.67 -3.22
CA ASN A 27 0.81 13.50 -4.40
C ASN A 27 -0.03 14.77 -4.67
N MET A 28 0.52 15.66 -5.50
CA MET A 28 -0.13 16.91 -5.92
C MET A 28 -1.46 16.68 -6.66
N GLY A 29 -1.66 15.49 -7.25
CA GLY A 29 -2.86 15.10 -8.01
C GLY A 29 -3.92 14.37 -7.19
N ARG A 30 -3.78 14.27 -5.87
CA ARG A 30 -4.62 13.43 -4.99
C ARG A 30 -6.12 13.56 -5.26
N MET A 31 -6.64 14.78 -5.36
CA MET A 31 -8.09 14.99 -5.53
C MET A 31 -8.62 14.43 -6.86
N LYS A 32 -7.84 14.53 -7.93
CA LYS A 32 -8.17 13.95 -9.24
C LYS A 32 -8.20 12.42 -9.18
N LEU A 33 -7.22 11.81 -8.51
CA LEU A 33 -7.15 10.35 -8.34
C LEU A 33 -8.33 9.81 -7.52
N LEU A 34 -8.72 10.51 -6.45
CA LEU A 34 -9.90 10.15 -5.65
C LEU A 34 -11.19 10.15 -6.48
N GLN A 35 -11.34 11.10 -7.40
CA GLN A 35 -12.49 11.14 -8.32
C GLN A 35 -12.47 9.98 -9.31
N GLN A 36 -11.29 9.59 -9.80
CA GLN A 36 -11.13 8.48 -10.75
C GLN A 36 -11.44 7.12 -10.13
N MET A 37 -11.25 6.95 -8.82
CA MET A 37 -11.44 5.68 -8.10
C MET A 37 -12.78 5.01 -8.45
N SER A 38 -13.88 5.77 -8.53
CA SER A 38 -15.21 5.25 -8.88
C SER A 38 -15.29 4.53 -10.23
N ARG A 39 -14.38 4.84 -11.15
CA ARG A 39 -14.30 4.25 -12.50
C ARG A 39 -13.41 3.01 -12.54
N VAL A 40 -12.31 3.02 -11.79
CA VAL A 40 -11.24 2.02 -11.93
C VAL A 40 -11.24 0.95 -10.84
N TRP A 41 -11.90 1.17 -9.70
CA TRP A 41 -11.79 0.28 -8.53
C TRP A 41 -12.20 -1.18 -8.76
N LYS A 42 -12.98 -1.46 -9.82
CA LYS A 42 -13.40 -2.83 -10.19
C LYS A 42 -12.41 -3.54 -11.11
N THR A 43 -11.56 -2.79 -11.80
CA THR A 43 -10.68 -3.31 -12.86
C THR A 43 -9.21 -3.19 -12.49
N ASP A 44 -8.85 -2.22 -11.65
CA ASP A 44 -7.51 -1.92 -11.20
C ASP A 44 -7.40 -2.19 -9.69
N GLY A 45 -6.78 -3.32 -9.32
CA GLY A 45 -6.70 -3.80 -7.94
C GLY A 45 -6.16 -5.23 -7.87
N LEU A 46 -6.66 -6.02 -6.91
CA LEU A 46 -6.19 -7.41 -6.71
C LEU A 46 -6.32 -8.29 -7.96
N SER A 47 -7.35 -8.08 -8.78
CA SER A 47 -7.58 -8.84 -10.01
C SER A 47 -6.59 -8.53 -11.14
N SER A 48 -5.93 -7.36 -11.11
CA SER A 48 -4.96 -6.91 -12.12
C SER A 48 -3.54 -6.81 -11.57
N CYS A 49 -3.32 -7.20 -10.31
CA CYS A 49 -2.03 -7.10 -9.65
C CYS A 49 -1.07 -8.17 -10.19
N SER A 50 -0.10 -7.73 -10.99
CA SER A 50 0.97 -8.57 -11.53
C SER A 50 2.27 -8.30 -10.78
N TYR A 51 2.94 -9.35 -10.34
CA TYR A 51 4.24 -9.28 -9.70
C TYR A 51 4.98 -10.61 -9.89
N ARG A 52 6.31 -10.57 -9.79
CA ARG A 52 7.15 -11.77 -9.77
C ARG A 52 7.71 -12.00 -8.38
N LEU A 53 7.47 -13.18 -7.81
CA LEU A 53 8.08 -13.60 -6.56
C LEU A 53 9.58 -13.83 -6.76
N LEU A 54 10.42 -13.16 -5.97
CA LEU A 54 11.89 -13.31 -6.02
C LEU A 54 12.39 -14.24 -4.92
N SER A 55 11.92 -14.07 -3.67
CA SER A 55 12.28 -14.93 -2.55
C SER A 55 11.21 -14.95 -1.45
N VAL A 56 11.21 -16.03 -0.67
CA VAL A 56 10.44 -16.16 0.57
C VAL A 56 11.36 -16.68 1.66
N GLU A 57 11.49 -15.93 2.73
CA GLU A 57 12.33 -16.27 3.88
C GLU A 57 11.49 -16.26 5.16
N HIS A 58 11.44 -17.40 5.85
CA HIS A 58 10.71 -17.53 7.11
C HIS A 58 11.67 -17.25 8.27
N ASN A 59 11.55 -16.06 8.86
CA ASN A 59 12.28 -15.68 10.07
C ASN A 59 11.42 -15.98 11.31
N PRO A 60 12.02 -16.13 12.51
CA PRO A 60 11.27 -16.47 13.71
C PRO A 60 10.11 -15.53 14.07
N LEU A 61 10.19 -14.25 13.68
CA LEU A 61 9.21 -13.22 14.03
C LEU A 61 8.40 -12.68 12.83
N TYR A 62 8.81 -12.98 11.59
CA TYR A 62 8.16 -12.47 10.38
C TYR A 62 8.52 -13.31 9.14
N ALA A 63 7.70 -13.23 8.11
CA ALA A 63 8.04 -13.72 6.79
C ALA A 63 8.52 -12.55 5.92
N ASN A 64 9.69 -12.68 5.30
CA ASN A 64 10.15 -11.75 4.27
C ASN A 64 9.73 -12.30 2.90
N ILE A 65 8.97 -11.52 2.14
CA ILE A 65 8.56 -11.85 0.78
C ILE A 65 9.09 -10.73 -0.12
N THR A 66 10.13 -11.05 -0.88
CA THR A 66 10.71 -10.11 -1.84
C THR A 66 10.08 -10.33 -3.20
N VAL A 67 9.55 -9.26 -3.80
CA VAL A 67 8.83 -9.30 -5.09
C VAL A 67 9.33 -8.21 -6.03
N ASP A 68 9.14 -8.45 -7.32
CA ASP A 68 9.39 -7.49 -8.40
C ASP A 68 8.07 -7.07 -9.04
N PHE A 69 7.76 -5.77 -8.99
CA PHE A 69 6.55 -5.18 -9.56
C PHE A 69 6.74 -4.66 -10.99
N TRP A 70 7.98 -4.63 -11.52
CA TRP A 70 8.31 -3.93 -12.76
C TRP A 70 8.49 -4.85 -13.96
N THR A 71 8.88 -6.12 -13.75
CA THR A 71 9.13 -7.08 -14.85
C THR A 71 7.96 -8.03 -15.12
N ALA A 72 6.82 -7.85 -14.48
CA ALA A 72 5.67 -8.73 -14.66
C ALA A 72 4.79 -8.25 -15.83
N ALA A 73 5.34 -8.34 -17.04
CA ALA A 73 4.61 -8.29 -18.30
C ALA A 73 4.49 -9.71 -18.88
#